data_AF-A0A7Y1XTD8-F1
#
_entry.id   AF-A0A7Y1XTD8-F1
#
_cell.length_a   1.000
_cell.length_b   1.000
_cell.length_c   1.000
_cell.angle_alpha   90.00
_cell.angle_beta   90.00
_cell.angle_gamma   90.00
#
_symmetry.space_group_name_H-M   'P 1'
#
loop_
_entity.id
_entity.type
_entity.pdbx_description
1 polymer ?
#
loop_
_entity_poly.entity_id
_entity_poly.type
_entity_poly.pdbx_seq_one_letter_code
_entity_poly.pdbx_strand_id
1 'polypeptide(L)'
;MADKKRGIHELYGADPDHADDLVFGRKTDPVSRRGFLRKSGLVAMSAAVGASIPFAELMPSGLIPAALAQSDEPFSIPGKEGLIVLNDRPINAETPAHLLDDKITPAKHLFVRNNGRPPAMASIDPENWRLEIGGESAARTVSFSIGDLKTQFRHYTYQLQLECGGNGRAEFVPPASGNQWSIGAVGCPEWTGVRLKDVLE
;
A
#
# COMPACT_ATOMS: atom_id res chain seq x y z
N MET A 1 -17.05 -9.05 -25.84
CA MET A 1 -16.59 -9.17 -24.45
C MET A 1 -15.16 -8.68 -24.43
N ALA A 2 -14.89 -7.52 -23.84
CA ALA A 2 -13.58 -6.89 -23.90
C ALA A 2 -12.57 -7.71 -23.08
N ASP A 3 -11.43 -8.00 -23.72
CA ASP A 3 -10.30 -8.73 -23.17
C ASP A 3 -9.73 -7.96 -21.97
N LYS A 4 -10.17 -8.32 -20.76
CA LYS A 4 -9.65 -7.73 -19.51
C LYS A 4 -8.23 -8.24 -19.34
N LYS A 5 -7.25 -7.42 -19.73
CA LYS A 5 -5.84 -7.62 -19.37
C LYS A 5 -5.75 -7.60 -17.85
N ARG A 6 -5.60 -8.78 -17.23
CA ARG A 6 -5.38 -8.94 -15.79
C ARG A 6 -3.89 -8.86 -15.52
N GLY A 7 -3.48 -8.05 -14.54
CA GLY A 7 -2.07 -7.94 -14.16
C GLY A 7 -1.54 -9.23 -13.54
N ILE A 8 -0.23 -9.48 -13.64
CA ILE A 8 0.41 -10.72 -13.12
C ILE A 8 0.09 -10.96 -11.64
N HIS A 9 0.09 -9.90 -10.81
CA HIS A 9 -0.27 -9.99 -9.39
C HIS A 9 -1.74 -10.33 -9.15
N GLU A 10 -2.64 -9.89 -10.02
CA GLU A 10 -4.06 -10.22 -9.94
C GLU A 10 -4.32 -11.69 -10.29
N LEU A 11 -3.56 -12.23 -11.25
CA LEU A 11 -3.60 -13.65 -11.61
C LEU A 11 -3.08 -14.51 -10.47
N TYR A 12 -1.88 -14.22 -9.95
CA TYR A 12 -1.26 -14.96 -8.85
C TYR A 12 -2.03 -14.83 -7.53
N GLY A 13 -2.70 -13.70 -7.29
CA GLY A 13 -3.53 -13.51 -6.09
C GLY A 13 -4.86 -14.27 -6.11
N ALA A 14 -5.35 -14.64 -7.30
CA ALA A 14 -6.61 -15.38 -7.44
C ALA A 14 -6.40 -16.90 -7.38
N ASP A 15 -5.42 -17.40 -8.15
CA ASP A 15 -5.07 -18.82 -8.20
C ASP A 15 -3.59 -18.95 -8.60
N PRO A 16 -2.68 -19.15 -7.64
CA PRO A 16 -1.25 -19.22 -7.91
C PRO A 16 -0.86 -20.36 -8.85
N ASP A 17 -1.50 -21.53 -8.73
CA ASP A 17 -1.18 -22.70 -9.54
C ASP A 17 -1.67 -22.51 -10.99
N HIS A 18 -2.85 -21.93 -11.17
CA HIS A 18 -3.35 -21.58 -12.50
C HIS A 18 -2.55 -20.45 -13.14
N ALA A 19 -2.11 -19.46 -12.35
CA ALA A 19 -1.28 -18.36 -12.83
C ALA A 19 0.11 -18.85 -13.28
N ASP A 20 0.70 -19.81 -12.57
CA ASP A 20 1.94 -20.49 -12.96
C ASP A 20 1.81 -21.22 -14.31
N ASP A 21 0.68 -21.91 -14.55
CA ASP A 21 0.41 -22.58 -15.82
C ASP A 21 0.18 -21.57 -16.96
N LEU A 22 -0.56 -20.49 -16.70
CA LEU A 22 -0.85 -19.46 -17.69
C LEU A 22 0.39 -18.65 -18.09
N VAL A 23 1.20 -18.25 -17.12
CA VAL A 23 2.31 -17.31 -17.32
C VAL A 23 3.60 -18.04 -17.72
N PHE A 24 3.85 -19.21 -17.11
CA PHE A 24 5.08 -19.96 -17.32
C PHE A 24 4.85 -21.37 -17.87
N GLY A 25 3.62 -21.82 -18.10
CA GLY A 25 3.36 -23.21 -18.50
C GLY A 25 3.76 -24.23 -17.43
N ARG A 26 3.80 -23.78 -16.17
CA ARG A 26 4.21 -24.57 -15.01
C ARG A 26 2.97 -25.18 -14.34
N LYS A 27 2.89 -26.51 -14.34
CA LYS A 27 1.87 -27.24 -13.57
C LYS A 27 2.47 -27.81 -12.31
N THR A 28 2.02 -27.28 -11.17
CA THR A 28 2.36 -27.77 -9.84
C THR A 28 1.31 -28.74 -9.35
N ASP A 29 1.74 -29.90 -8.87
CA ASP A 29 0.88 -30.86 -8.19
C ASP A 29 0.99 -30.58 -6.68
N PRO A 30 -0.10 -30.19 -6.00
CA PRO A 30 -0.07 -29.87 -4.57
C PRO A 30 0.19 -31.09 -3.67
N VAL A 31 0.11 -32.32 -4.21
CA VAL A 31 0.23 -33.57 -3.46
C VAL A 31 1.55 -34.29 -3.75
N SER A 32 2.11 -34.18 -4.95
CA SER A 32 3.38 -34.83 -5.30
C SER A 32 4.52 -33.83 -5.50
N ARG A 33 5.68 -34.13 -4.89
CA ARG A 33 6.97 -33.41 -5.09
C ARG A 33 7.52 -33.50 -6.53
N ARG A 34 6.73 -33.98 -7.48
CA ARG A 34 7.01 -33.99 -8.92
C ARG A 34 6.12 -32.94 -9.61
N GLY A 35 6.29 -31.68 -9.23
CA GLY A 35 5.88 -30.58 -10.10
C GLY A 35 6.74 -30.66 -11.36
N PHE A 36 6.22 -31.27 -12.42
CA PHE A 36 6.95 -31.40 -13.68
C PHE A 36 7.01 -30.02 -14.31
N LEU A 37 8.11 -29.29 -14.07
CA LEU A 37 8.47 -28.15 -14.90
C LEU A 37 8.63 -28.69 -16.32
N ARG A 38 7.65 -28.42 -17.18
CA ARG A 38 7.88 -28.60 -18.61
C ARG A 38 9.10 -27.74 -18.96
N LYS A 39 10.03 -28.28 -19.76
CA LYS A 39 11.27 -27.58 -20.16
C LYS A 39 11.00 -26.14 -20.63
N SER A 40 9.83 -25.88 -21.24
CA SER A 40 9.38 -24.56 -21.65
C SER A 40 9.26 -23.54 -20.51
N GLY A 41 8.76 -23.92 -19.34
CA GLY A 41 8.55 -22.99 -18.22
C GLY A 41 9.83 -22.58 -17.51
N LEU A 42 10.74 -23.54 -17.29
CA LEU A 42 12.05 -23.23 -16.74
C LEU A 42 12.89 -22.38 -17.70
N VAL A 43 12.79 -22.64 -19.00
CA VAL A 43 13.45 -21.83 -20.04
C VAL A 43 12.89 -20.41 -20.05
N ALA A 44 11.57 -20.23 -19.99
CA ALA A 44 10.94 -18.91 -19.94
C ALA A 44 11.39 -18.10 -18.71
N MET A 45 11.43 -18.73 -17.52
CA MET A 45 11.88 -18.08 -16.30
C MET A 45 13.39 -17.76 -16.30
N SER A 46 14.22 -18.69 -16.75
CA SER A 46 15.68 -18.47 -16.83
C SER A 46 16.01 -17.38 -17.85
N ALA A 47 15.24 -17.28 -18.94
CA ALA A 47 15.34 -16.20 -19.92
C ALA A 47 14.92 -14.85 -19.32
N ALA A 48 13.84 -14.81 -18.54
CA ALA A 48 13.37 -13.60 -17.87
C ALA A 48 14.36 -13.09 -16.80
N VAL A 49 15.02 -13.98 -16.07
CA VAL A 49 16.01 -13.64 -15.03
C VAL A 49 17.40 -13.39 -15.63
N GLY A 50 17.67 -13.85 -16.86
CA GLY A 50 18.98 -13.75 -17.50
C GLY A 50 20.05 -14.64 -16.86
N ALA A 51 19.63 -15.64 -16.07
CA ALA A 51 20.51 -16.56 -15.36
C ALA A 51 19.87 -17.95 -15.21
N SER A 52 20.70 -18.97 -15.02
CA SER A 52 20.23 -20.31 -14.65
C SER A 52 19.70 -20.31 -13.21
N ILE A 53 18.58 -21.01 -12.99
CA ILE A 53 17.95 -21.14 -11.67
C ILE A 53 18.35 -22.49 -11.08
N PRO A 54 19.31 -22.56 -10.13
CA PRO A 54 19.67 -23.82 -9.49
C PRO A 54 18.48 -24.37 -8.70
N PHE A 55 18.31 -25.69 -8.71
CA PHE A 55 17.21 -26.39 -8.03
C PHE A 55 15.80 -25.92 -8.41
N ALA A 56 15.60 -25.39 -9.63
CA ALA A 56 14.30 -24.90 -10.05
C ALA A 56 13.17 -25.94 -9.91
N GLU A 57 13.49 -27.24 -10.06
CA GLU A 57 12.57 -28.36 -9.84
C GLU A 57 11.98 -28.42 -8.42
N LEU A 58 12.60 -27.76 -7.45
CA LEU A 58 12.15 -27.67 -6.05
C LEU A 58 11.45 -26.35 -5.72
N MET A 59 11.25 -25.46 -6.71
CA MET A 59 10.66 -24.15 -6.48
C MET A 59 9.15 -24.26 -6.19
N PRO A 60 8.64 -23.70 -5.07
CA PRO A 60 7.22 -23.75 -4.74
C PRO A 60 6.36 -22.98 -5.76
N SER A 61 5.08 -23.34 -5.88
CA SER A 61 4.11 -22.55 -6.66
C SER A 61 3.90 -21.16 -6.05
N GLY A 62 3.45 -20.22 -6.88
CA GLY A 62 3.10 -18.88 -6.43
C GLY A 62 4.27 -17.91 -6.20
N LEU A 63 5.50 -18.30 -6.56
CA LEU A 63 6.65 -17.39 -6.59
C LEU A 63 6.69 -16.63 -7.91
N ILE A 64 6.58 -15.30 -7.81
CA ILE A 64 6.79 -14.40 -8.95
C ILE A 64 8.28 -14.01 -8.97
N PRO A 65 9.02 -14.26 -10.06
CA PRO A 65 10.39 -13.76 -10.19
C PRO A 65 10.43 -12.25 -9.94
N ALA A 66 11.41 -11.76 -9.17
CA ALA A 66 11.48 -10.33 -8.81
C ALA A 66 11.42 -9.39 -10.03
N ALA A 67 12.03 -9.80 -11.15
CA ALA A 67 12.00 -9.08 -12.43
C ALA A 67 10.61 -8.98 -13.09
N LEU A 68 9.67 -9.87 -12.72
CA LEU A 68 8.27 -9.87 -13.16
C LEU A 68 7.31 -9.45 -12.04
N ALA A 69 7.79 -9.40 -10.79
CA ALA A 69 7.06 -8.89 -9.64
C ALA A 69 7.08 -7.35 -9.59
N GLN A 70 8.07 -6.71 -10.22
CA GLN A 70 7.95 -5.33 -10.64
C GLN A 70 6.91 -5.25 -11.75
N SER A 71 5.67 -4.88 -11.41
CA SER A 71 4.65 -4.62 -12.42
C SER A 71 4.99 -3.33 -13.17
N ASP A 72 5.06 -3.40 -14.50
CA ASP A 72 5.12 -2.23 -15.39
C ASP A 72 3.80 -1.45 -15.47
N GLU A 73 2.73 -1.96 -14.84
CA GLU A 73 1.49 -1.21 -14.65
C GLU A 73 1.80 0.01 -13.76
N PRO A 74 1.58 1.26 -14.24
CA PRO A 74 1.80 2.45 -13.44
C PRO A 74 0.92 2.34 -12.19
N PHE A 75 1.54 2.08 -11.04
CA PHE A 75 0.83 2.09 -9.78
C PHE A 75 0.42 3.54 -9.47
N SER A 76 -0.77 3.93 -9.92
CA SER A 76 -1.33 5.24 -9.66
C SER A 76 -2.12 5.18 -8.35
N ILE A 77 -1.71 5.97 -7.36
CA ILE A 77 -2.55 6.22 -6.19
C ILE A 77 -3.55 7.31 -6.58
N PRO A 78 -4.88 7.06 -6.51
CA PRO A 78 -5.86 8.07 -6.89
C PRO A 78 -5.63 9.40 -6.17
N GLY A 79 -5.56 10.49 -6.95
CA GLY A 79 -5.33 11.84 -6.43
C GLY A 79 -3.90 12.15 -6.02
N LYS A 80 -2.93 11.27 -6.30
CA LYS A 80 -1.50 11.52 -6.07
C LYS A 80 -0.73 11.68 -7.38
N GLU A 81 0.31 12.50 -7.35
CA GLU A 81 1.16 12.81 -8.50
C GLU A 81 2.64 12.66 -8.09
N GLY A 82 3.41 11.92 -8.88
CA GLY A 82 4.87 11.87 -8.76
C GLY A 82 5.45 11.13 -7.53
N LEU A 83 4.63 10.41 -6.75
CA LEU A 83 5.12 9.68 -5.58
C LEU A 83 5.95 8.42 -5.95
N ILE A 84 6.92 8.09 -5.12
CA ILE A 84 7.74 6.87 -5.21
C ILE A 84 7.07 5.78 -4.39
N VAL A 85 6.63 4.70 -5.02
CA VAL A 85 5.94 3.60 -4.34
C VAL A 85 6.96 2.63 -3.75
N LEU A 86 6.89 2.39 -2.43
CA LEU A 86 7.77 1.45 -1.73
C LEU A 86 7.12 0.06 -1.58
N ASN A 87 5.80 0.01 -1.43
CA ASN A 87 5.02 -1.23 -1.35
C ASN A 87 3.56 -0.96 -1.77
N ASP A 88 2.87 -1.96 -2.33
CA ASP A 88 1.48 -1.87 -2.80
C ASP A 88 0.46 -2.61 -1.89
N ARG A 89 0.93 -3.46 -0.98
CA ARG A 89 0.08 -4.27 -0.07
C ARG A 89 0.70 -4.35 1.35
N PRO A 90 0.42 -3.40 2.25
CA PRO A 90 -0.37 -2.18 2.07
C PRO A 90 0.41 -1.07 1.35
N ILE A 91 -0.33 -0.11 0.78
CA ILE A 91 0.24 1.02 0.04
C ILE A 91 1.13 1.88 0.94
N ASN A 92 2.39 2.04 0.54
CA ASN A 92 3.31 3.01 1.12
C ASN A 92 4.04 3.72 -0.03
N ALA A 93 3.95 5.05 -0.08
CA ALA A 93 4.55 5.85 -1.11
C ALA A 93 5.13 7.14 -0.54
N GLU A 94 6.30 7.49 -1.03
CA GLU A 94 7.16 8.57 -0.56
C GLU A 94 7.11 9.76 -1.51
N THR A 95 7.22 10.97 -0.97
CA THR A 95 7.30 12.21 -1.76
C THR A 95 8.75 12.43 -2.21
N PRO A 96 9.06 12.52 -3.52
CA PRO A 96 10.38 12.98 -3.95
C PRO A 96 10.74 14.33 -3.32
N ALA A 97 12.00 14.50 -2.92
CA ALA A 97 12.45 15.70 -2.22
C ALA A 97 12.14 17.01 -2.97
N HIS A 98 12.20 17.01 -4.31
CA HIS A 98 11.88 18.20 -5.12
C HIS A 98 10.38 18.56 -5.15
N LEU A 99 9.48 17.67 -4.69
CA LEU A 99 8.05 17.93 -4.55
C LEU A 99 7.67 18.41 -3.12
N LEU A 100 8.65 18.58 -2.23
CA LEU A 100 8.46 19.05 -0.85
C LEU A 100 8.70 20.55 -0.65
N ASP A 101 8.94 21.30 -1.73
CA ASP A 101 9.30 22.73 -1.67
C ASP A 101 8.09 23.66 -1.38
N ASP A 102 6.87 23.16 -1.60
CA ASP A 102 5.65 23.94 -1.37
C ASP A 102 5.51 24.34 0.10
N LYS A 103 5.26 25.64 0.35
CA LYS A 103 5.03 26.18 1.71
C LYS A 103 3.98 25.39 2.49
N ILE A 104 2.92 24.95 1.81
CA ILE A 104 1.91 24.04 2.32
C ILE A 104 1.94 22.83 1.38
N THR A 105 2.34 21.67 1.90
CA THR A 105 2.43 20.46 1.06
C THR A 105 1.06 20.11 0.49
N PRO A 106 0.87 20.10 -0.83
CA PRO A 106 -0.44 19.84 -1.42
C PRO A 106 -0.82 18.37 -1.22
N ALA A 107 -2.13 18.09 -1.11
CA ALA A 107 -2.64 16.75 -0.86
C ALA A 107 -2.15 15.71 -1.88
N LYS A 108 -1.92 16.13 -3.14
CA LYS A 108 -1.40 15.29 -4.22
C LYS A 108 0.07 14.87 -4.05
N HIS A 109 0.86 15.62 -3.29
CA HIS A 109 2.26 15.32 -2.99
C HIS A 109 2.46 14.76 -1.58
N LEU A 110 1.47 14.82 -0.68
CA LEU A 110 1.64 14.23 0.66
C LEU A 110 1.89 12.71 0.57
N PHE A 111 2.91 12.22 1.28
CA PHE A 111 3.23 10.79 1.35
C PHE A 111 2.03 9.93 1.80
N VAL A 112 2.07 8.63 1.48
CA VAL A 112 1.04 7.66 1.87
C VAL A 112 1.67 6.57 2.70
N ARG A 113 1.10 6.28 3.88
CA ARG A 113 1.56 5.20 4.75
C ARG A 113 0.36 4.43 5.29
N ASN A 114 0.13 3.23 4.77
CA ASN A 114 -0.88 2.30 5.28
C ASN A 114 -0.24 1.12 6.00
N ASN A 115 -0.76 0.75 7.18
CA ASN A 115 -0.38 -0.48 7.91
C ASN A 115 -1.18 -1.70 7.47
N GLY A 116 -2.44 -1.48 7.10
CA GLY A 116 -3.35 -2.50 6.61
C GLY A 116 -4.05 -2.04 5.35
N ARG A 117 -5.07 -2.79 4.93
CA ARG A 117 -5.91 -2.38 3.80
C ARG A 117 -6.89 -1.32 4.29
N PRO A 118 -6.95 -0.14 3.65
CA PRO A 118 -8.01 0.83 3.97
C PRO A 118 -9.39 0.24 3.60
N PRO A 119 -10.48 0.71 4.23
CA PRO A 119 -11.83 0.38 3.80
C PRO A 119 -12.05 0.70 2.32
N ALA A 120 -12.87 -0.10 1.64
CA ALA A 120 -13.23 0.20 0.26
C ALA A 120 -14.02 1.52 0.20
N MET A 121 -13.71 2.40 -0.75
CA MET A 121 -14.42 3.69 -0.87
C MET A 121 -15.94 3.52 -1.00
N ALA A 122 -16.38 2.47 -1.69
CA ALA A 122 -17.81 2.14 -1.84
C ALA A 122 -18.50 1.74 -0.52
N SER A 123 -17.75 1.36 0.52
CA SER A 123 -18.29 1.03 1.84
C SER A 123 -18.30 2.22 2.81
N ILE A 124 -17.83 3.40 2.38
CA ILE A 124 -17.80 4.59 3.21
C ILE A 124 -19.04 5.43 2.91
N ASP A 125 -19.91 5.58 3.91
CA ASP A 125 -21.07 6.48 3.87
C ASP A 125 -20.85 7.63 4.87
N PRO A 126 -20.48 8.84 4.40
CA PRO A 126 -20.19 9.97 5.29
C PRO A 126 -21.39 10.45 6.12
N GLU A 127 -22.62 10.30 5.63
CA GLU A 127 -23.83 10.76 6.32
C GLU A 127 -24.17 9.86 7.51
N ASN A 128 -23.94 8.55 7.33
CA ASN A 128 -24.17 7.54 8.37
C ASN A 128 -22.93 7.22 9.21
N TRP A 129 -21.76 7.77 8.87
CA TRP A 129 -20.55 7.58 9.66
C TRP A 129 -20.69 8.19 11.07
N ARG A 130 -20.14 7.51 12.08
CA ARG A 130 -20.19 7.93 13.48
C ARG A 130 -18.80 7.83 14.12
N LEU A 131 -18.41 8.88 14.84
CA LEU A 131 -17.28 8.89 15.76
C LEU A 131 -17.80 8.54 17.16
N GLU A 132 -17.38 7.41 17.70
CA GLU A 132 -17.63 7.05 19.09
C GLU A 132 -16.42 7.41 19.95
N ILE A 133 -16.67 8.11 21.06
CA ILE A 133 -15.68 8.39 22.10
C ILE A 133 -16.15 7.69 23.37
N GLY A 134 -15.36 6.74 23.87
CA GLY A 134 -15.69 5.92 25.03
C GLY A 134 -14.44 5.26 25.63
N GLY A 135 -14.65 4.21 26.43
CA GLY A 135 -13.59 3.49 27.14
C GLY A 135 -13.58 3.76 28.64
N GLU A 136 -12.71 3.06 29.38
CA GLU A 136 -12.71 3.03 30.85
C GLU A 136 -12.46 4.39 31.51
N SER A 137 -11.73 5.28 30.82
CA SER A 137 -11.42 6.63 31.32
C SER A 137 -12.47 7.68 30.95
N ALA A 138 -13.47 7.33 30.14
CA ALA A 138 -14.52 8.27 29.74
C ALA A 138 -15.62 8.34 30.80
N ALA A 139 -16.03 9.55 31.19
CA ALA A 139 -17.16 9.73 32.11
C ALA A 139 -18.48 9.19 31.53
N ARG A 140 -18.61 9.22 30.19
CA ARG A 140 -19.72 8.65 29.42
C ARG A 140 -19.27 8.39 27.99
N THR A 141 -19.88 7.40 27.34
CA THR A 141 -19.74 7.21 25.89
C THR A 141 -20.58 8.24 25.15
N VAL A 142 -19.99 8.87 24.14
CA VAL A 142 -20.68 9.81 23.23
C VAL A 142 -20.45 9.41 21.78
N SER A 143 -21.40 9.73 20.92
CA SER A 143 -21.33 9.45 19.48
C SER A 143 -21.70 10.70 18.70
N PHE A 144 -20.88 11.04 17.71
CA PHE A 144 -21.06 12.21 16.84
C PHE A 144 -21.11 11.78 15.38
N SER A 145 -22.05 12.31 14.62
CA SER A 145 -21.97 12.31 13.16
C SER A 145 -20.94 13.33 12.67
N ILE A 146 -20.54 13.25 11.40
CA ILE A 146 -19.72 14.31 10.77
C ILE A 146 -20.48 15.66 10.78
N GLY A 147 -21.81 15.64 10.64
CA GLY A 147 -22.65 16.83 10.74
C GLY A 147 -22.60 17.48 12.12
N ASP A 148 -22.62 16.67 13.18
CA ASP A 148 -22.51 17.15 14.56
C ASP A 148 -21.17 17.86 14.79
N LEU A 149 -20.06 17.22 14.38
CA LEU A 149 -18.73 17.81 14.47
C LEU A 149 -18.63 19.16 13.71
N LYS A 150 -19.32 19.28 12.58
CA LYS A 150 -19.34 20.51 11.78
C LYS A 150 -20.18 21.64 12.39
N THR A 151 -21.23 21.31 13.13
CA THR A 151 -22.23 22.30 13.58
C THR A 151 -22.13 22.65 15.06
N GLN A 152 -21.72 21.70 15.89
CA GLN A 152 -21.73 21.85 17.35
C GLN A 152 -20.42 22.38 17.92
N PHE A 153 -19.32 22.30 17.16
CA PHE A 153 -17.98 22.65 17.65
C PHE A 153 -17.37 23.78 16.83
N ARG A 154 -16.51 24.55 17.50
CA ARG A 154 -15.64 25.53 16.83
C ARG A 154 -14.59 24.79 15.99
N HIS A 155 -14.38 25.26 14.77
CA HIS A 155 -13.30 24.76 13.91
C HIS A 155 -12.01 25.54 14.09
N TYR A 156 -10.90 24.82 13.98
CA TYR A 156 -9.56 25.36 14.01
C TYR A 156 -8.80 24.87 12.79
N THR A 157 -7.98 25.77 12.26
CA THR A 157 -7.11 25.49 11.13
C THR A 157 -5.67 25.58 11.58
N TYR A 158 -4.90 24.54 11.33
CA TYR A 158 -3.48 24.46 11.64
C TYR A 158 -2.68 23.89 10.49
N GLN A 159 -1.54 24.49 10.20
CA GLN A 159 -0.51 23.88 9.41
C GLN A 159 0.35 23.01 10.30
N LEU A 160 0.39 21.70 10.04
CA LEU A 160 1.07 20.73 10.90
C LEU A 160 1.98 19.84 10.06
N GLN A 161 3.23 19.71 10.49
CA GLN A 161 4.14 18.70 9.95
C GLN A 161 3.67 17.31 10.39
N LEU A 162 3.41 16.46 9.42
CA LEU A 162 3.17 15.04 9.60
C LEU A 162 4.39 14.29 9.09
N GLU A 163 4.99 13.46 9.93
CA GLU A 163 6.18 12.69 9.61
C GLU A 163 6.00 11.23 10.03
N CYS A 164 6.40 10.31 9.16
CA CYS A 164 6.47 8.91 9.51
C CYS A 164 7.62 8.70 10.50
N GLY A 165 7.39 7.98 11.61
CA GLY A 165 8.48 7.59 12.53
C GLY A 165 9.55 6.69 11.91
N GLY A 166 9.40 6.29 10.64
CA GLY A 166 10.41 5.62 9.85
C GLY A 166 11.06 6.47 8.74
N ASN A 167 10.78 7.78 8.67
CA ASN A 167 11.48 8.67 7.74
C ASN A 167 12.99 8.59 7.98
N GLY A 168 13.79 8.55 6.91
CA GLY A 168 15.24 8.37 6.95
C GLY A 168 15.72 6.93 7.21
N ARG A 169 14.83 5.93 7.21
CA ARG A 169 15.22 4.54 7.54
C ARG A 169 16.31 3.98 6.63
N ALA A 170 16.31 4.34 5.35
CA ALA A 170 17.28 3.88 4.38
C ALA A 170 18.73 4.31 4.72
N GLU A 171 18.90 5.30 5.59
CA GLU A 171 20.22 5.85 5.98
C GLU A 171 20.89 5.06 7.13
N PHE A 172 20.20 4.09 7.75
CA PHE A 172 20.80 3.28 8.82
C PHE A 172 21.78 2.23 8.28
N VAL A 173 22.90 2.05 8.99
CA VAL A 173 23.90 1.00 8.73
C VAL A 173 24.16 0.21 10.03
N PRO A 174 23.82 -1.09 10.10
CA PRO A 174 23.15 -1.89 9.06
C PRO A 174 21.69 -1.48 8.83
N PRO A 175 21.08 -1.82 7.67
CA PRO A 175 19.70 -1.46 7.37
C PRO A 175 18.72 -1.98 8.44
N ALA A 176 17.84 -1.10 8.92
CA ALA A 176 16.76 -1.46 9.83
C ALA A 176 15.57 -2.06 9.06
N SER A 177 14.83 -2.97 9.69
CA SER A 177 13.66 -3.60 9.08
C SER A 177 12.51 -2.62 8.83
N GLY A 178 11.68 -2.89 7.81
CA GLY A 178 10.51 -2.08 7.43
C GLY A 178 10.66 -1.38 6.08
N ASN A 179 9.73 -0.47 5.76
CA ASN A 179 9.79 0.33 4.53
C ASN A 179 11.06 1.17 4.53
N GLN A 180 11.86 1.04 3.48
CA GLN A 180 13.13 1.75 3.30
C GLN A 180 12.87 3.17 2.79
N TRP A 181 12.27 4.01 3.65
CA TRP A 181 12.06 5.42 3.38
C TRP A 181 13.39 6.15 3.22
N SER A 182 13.51 7.00 2.19
CA SER A 182 14.53 8.04 2.18
C SER A 182 14.07 9.22 3.05
N ILE A 183 14.02 10.45 2.53
CA ILE A 183 13.70 11.66 3.31
C ILE A 183 12.28 12.21 3.08
N GLY A 184 11.48 11.53 2.27
CA GLY A 184 10.20 12.02 1.76
C GLY A 184 8.95 11.53 2.49
N ALA A 185 9.10 10.82 3.60
CA ALA A 185 7.98 10.36 4.44
C ALA A 185 7.51 11.45 5.41
N VAL A 186 7.43 12.68 4.91
CA VAL A 186 7.11 13.91 5.64
C VAL A 186 6.32 14.86 4.75
N GLY A 187 5.52 15.74 5.35
CA GLY A 187 4.88 16.87 4.68
C GLY A 187 4.24 17.81 5.69
N CYS A 188 3.95 19.04 5.28
CA CYS A 188 3.37 20.08 6.14
C CYS A 188 2.07 20.67 5.55
N PRO A 189 1.00 19.86 5.41
CA PRO A 189 -0.29 20.33 4.92
C PRO A 189 -1.06 21.14 5.98
N GLU A 190 -2.15 21.77 5.54
CA GLU A 190 -3.09 22.46 6.42
C GLU A 190 -4.29 21.56 6.74
N TRP A 191 -4.66 21.52 8.03
CA TRP A 191 -5.76 20.71 8.55
C TRP A 191 -6.80 21.61 9.18
N THR A 192 -8.08 21.37 8.85
CA THR A 192 -9.21 22.02 9.53
C THR A 192 -10.06 20.97 10.20
N GLY A 193 -10.43 21.21 11.47
CA GLY A 193 -11.27 20.29 12.22
C GLY A 193 -11.61 20.78 13.61
N VAL A 194 -12.06 19.85 14.45
CA VAL A 194 -12.38 20.07 15.87
C VAL A 194 -11.20 19.64 16.72
N ARG A 195 -10.87 20.40 17.77
CA ARG A 195 -9.86 19.97 18.75
C ARG A 195 -10.40 18.82 19.56
N LEU A 196 -9.60 17.77 19.74
CA LEU A 196 -9.99 16.63 20.59
C LEU A 196 -10.33 17.07 22.02
N LYS A 197 -9.62 18.07 22.57
CA LYS A 197 -9.93 18.64 23.89
C LYS A 197 -11.39 19.08 23.98
N ASP A 198 -11.88 19.82 22.98
CA ASP A 198 -13.23 20.38 22.98
C ASP A 198 -14.30 19.27 22.85
N VAL A 199 -13.95 18.10 22.30
CA VAL A 199 -14.82 16.90 22.25
C VAL A 199 -14.84 16.14 23.58
N LEU A 200 -13.78 16.26 24.38
CA LEU A 200 -13.62 15.55 25.65
C LEU A 200 -14.16 16.31 26.88
N GLU A 201 -14.38 17.63 26.77
CA GLU A 201 -15.02 18.48 27.79
C GLU A 201 -16.55 18.32 27.81
#